data_AF-A0A4Q6DWC5-F1
#
_entry.id   AF-A0A4Q6DWC5-F1
#
_cell.length_a   1.000
_cell.length_b   1.000
_cell.length_c   1.000
_cell.angle_alpha   90.00
_cell.angle_beta   90.00
_cell.angle_gamma   90.00
#
_symmetry.space_group_name_H-M   'P 1'
#
loop_
_entity.id
_entity.type
_entity.pdbx_description
1 polymer ?
#
loop_
_entity_poly.entity_id
_entity_poly.type
_entity_poly.pdbx_seq_one_letter_code
_entity_poly.pdbx_strand_id
1 'polypeptide(L)'
;PTSRPGGWNIPTNSIIAEFEAGDERKAIALKEGYTNKDGVFVPVQFVNKYNHVHALEGRTDDNWPVLRYADVLLMLAEAINEQTGPGSAYTYINQVRERAGLNGLSGLTKENFRTAIRHERRVELAFENDRWFDLKRAYTSAEMVTLLNAHGTAERASPSVSRGGVPFSGTDYKFDAYEALYPIPDRQIFLNENMKQNPGY
;
A
#
# COMPACT_ATOMS: atom_id res chain seq x y z
N PRO A 1 -0.95 3.33 -24.19
CA PRO A 1 -1.70 3.32 -22.91
C PRO A 1 -2.49 4.62 -22.74
N THR A 2 -3.76 4.61 -23.14
CA THR A 2 -4.70 5.71 -22.88
C THR A 2 -5.34 5.49 -21.51
N SER A 3 -4.57 5.69 -20.44
CA SER A 3 -5.19 5.79 -19.12
C SER A 3 -6.04 7.05 -19.09
N ARG A 4 -7.35 6.89 -18.87
CA ARG A 4 -8.20 8.02 -18.48
C ARG A 4 -7.72 8.47 -17.09
N PRO A 5 -7.28 9.72 -16.90
CA PRO A 5 -6.70 10.22 -15.64
C PRO A 5 -7.78 10.50 -14.58
N GLY A 6 -8.85 9.70 -14.54
CA GLY A 6 -9.87 9.77 -13.49
C GLY A 6 -9.33 9.43 -12.11
N GLY A 7 -8.14 8.81 -12.03
CA GLY A 7 -7.25 8.91 -10.87
C GLY A 7 -7.85 8.49 -9.53
N TRP A 8 -8.60 7.39 -9.47
CA TRP A 8 -9.25 6.94 -8.23
C TRP A 8 -8.26 6.38 -7.19
N ASN A 9 -7.08 5.94 -7.64
CA ASN A 9 -6.00 5.47 -6.79
C ASN A 9 -4.67 6.00 -7.33
N ILE A 10 -4.08 6.94 -6.59
CA ILE A 10 -2.83 7.62 -6.97
C ILE A 10 -1.77 7.23 -5.93
N PRO A 11 -0.66 6.59 -6.34
CA PRO A 11 0.46 6.32 -5.44
C PRO A 11 0.89 7.61 -4.75
N THR A 12 1.24 7.58 -3.47
CA THR A 12 1.81 8.75 -2.81
C THR A 12 3.32 8.83 -3.00
N ASN A 13 3.89 10.03 -2.84
CA ASN A 13 5.33 10.24 -2.79
C ASN A 13 6.00 9.32 -1.74
N SER A 14 5.30 9.05 -0.64
CA SER A 14 5.77 8.11 0.39
C SER A 14 5.98 6.71 -0.18
N ILE A 15 4.99 6.08 -0.82
CA ILE A 15 5.17 4.71 -1.34
C ILE A 15 6.19 4.66 -2.48
N ILE A 16 6.31 5.71 -3.29
CA ILE A 16 7.31 5.81 -4.36
C ILE A 16 8.73 5.81 -3.78
N ALA A 17 8.93 6.46 -2.64
CA ALA A 17 10.21 6.52 -1.93
C ALA A 17 10.56 5.24 -1.16
N GLU A 18 9.61 4.30 -0.98
CA GLU A 18 9.89 3.03 -0.28
C GLU A 18 10.64 2.02 -1.15
N PHE A 19 10.55 2.13 -2.48
CA PHE A 19 11.26 1.24 -3.39
C PHE A 19 12.76 1.54 -3.33
N GLU A 20 13.55 0.51 -3.02
CA GLU A 20 15.00 0.60 -2.96
C GLU A 20 15.60 0.92 -4.35
N ALA A 21 16.79 1.53 -4.37
CA ALA A 21 17.51 1.75 -5.62
C ALA A 21 17.81 0.40 -6.28
N GLY A 22 17.41 0.24 -7.54
CA GLY A 22 17.54 -1.02 -8.29
C GLY A 22 16.38 -1.99 -8.11
N ASP A 23 15.35 -1.67 -7.32
CA ASP A 23 14.17 -2.52 -7.19
C ASP A 23 13.36 -2.55 -8.51
N GLU A 24 13.39 -3.70 -9.18
CA GLU A 24 12.73 -3.90 -10.47
C GLU A 24 11.21 -3.76 -10.38
N ARG A 25 10.63 -3.95 -9.17
CA ARG A 25 9.18 -3.86 -8.95
C ARG A 25 8.66 -2.45 -9.09
N LYS A 26 9.47 -1.41 -8.87
CA LYS A 26 9.01 -0.01 -8.92
C LYS A 26 8.34 0.31 -10.26
N ALA A 27 9.00 -0.05 -11.36
CA ALA A 27 8.54 0.22 -12.71
C ALA A 27 7.32 -0.63 -13.14
N ILE A 28 7.11 -1.76 -12.46
CA ILE A 28 5.95 -2.63 -12.63
C ILE A 28 4.77 -2.08 -11.82
N ALA A 29 5.00 -1.77 -10.54
CA ALA A 29 3.98 -1.36 -9.58
C ALA A 29 3.34 -0.02 -9.95
N LEU A 30 4.13 0.96 -10.40
CA LEU A 30 3.65 2.31 -10.68
C LEU A 30 4.47 3.02 -11.77
N LYS A 31 3.92 4.12 -12.26
CA LYS A 31 4.64 5.12 -13.07
C LYS A 31 4.44 6.49 -12.44
N GLU A 32 5.45 7.34 -12.53
CA GLU A 32 5.44 8.70 -11.98
C GLU A 32 4.81 9.74 -12.95
N GLY A 33 4.36 9.29 -14.12
CA GLY A 33 3.72 10.12 -15.12
C GLY A 33 3.49 9.38 -16.43
N TYR A 34 2.84 10.05 -17.38
CA TYR A 34 2.57 9.52 -18.72
C TYR A 34 2.70 10.61 -19.78
N THR A 35 2.92 10.22 -21.03
CA THR A 35 2.87 11.14 -22.17
C THR A 35 1.45 11.14 -22.74
N ASN A 36 0.84 12.32 -22.85
CA ASN A 36 -0.51 12.47 -23.40
C ASN A 36 -0.51 12.34 -24.94
N LYS A 37 -1.70 12.45 -25.56
CA LYS A 37 -1.86 12.33 -27.02
C LYS A 37 -1.13 13.41 -27.82
N ASP A 38 -0.83 14.54 -27.19
CA ASP A 38 -0.13 15.68 -27.79
C ASP A 38 1.40 15.56 -27.63
N GLY A 39 1.90 14.44 -27.08
CA GLY A 39 3.33 14.23 -26.84
C GLY A 39 3.88 14.93 -25.60
N VAL A 40 3.02 15.54 -24.77
CA VAL A 40 3.41 16.25 -23.56
C VAL A 40 3.46 15.29 -22.38
N PHE A 41 4.57 15.31 -21.63
CA PHE A 41 4.67 14.57 -20.38
C PHE A 41 3.82 15.21 -19.29
N VAL A 42 2.96 14.40 -18.67
CA VAL A 42 2.09 14.77 -17.57
C VAL A 42 2.59 14.05 -16.31
N PRO A 43 3.11 14.79 -15.30
CA PRO A 43 3.69 14.22 -14.08
C PRO A 43 2.60 13.83 -13.07
N VAL A 44 1.64 13.02 -13.51
CA VAL A 44 0.60 12.46 -12.65
C VAL A 44 0.85 10.98 -12.52
N GLN A 45 1.27 10.58 -11.32
CA GLN A 45 1.56 9.20 -11.01
C GLN A 45 0.33 8.31 -10.99
N PHE A 46 0.51 7.04 -11.34
CA PHE A 46 -0.57 6.05 -11.40
C PHE A 46 -0.05 4.65 -11.13
N VAL A 47 -0.94 3.78 -10.64
CA VAL A 47 -0.68 2.35 -10.47
C VAL A 47 -0.57 1.68 -11.83
N ASN A 48 0.53 0.95 -12.05
CA ASN A 48 0.83 0.30 -13.33
C ASN A 48 0.78 -1.23 -13.26
N LYS A 49 0.66 -1.80 -12.06
CA LYS A 49 0.82 -3.24 -11.78
C LYS A 49 -0.14 -4.16 -12.56
N TYR A 50 -1.35 -3.69 -12.81
CA TYR A 50 -2.41 -4.39 -13.56
C TYR A 50 -2.91 -3.53 -14.73
N ASN A 51 -1.99 -2.76 -15.33
CA ASN A 51 -2.28 -1.90 -16.47
C ASN A 51 -1.73 -2.55 -17.75
N HIS A 52 -2.26 -3.71 -18.09
CA HIS A 52 -1.86 -4.43 -19.31
C HIS A 52 -2.62 -3.94 -20.53
N VAL A 53 -1.97 -4.08 -21.69
CA VAL A 53 -2.59 -3.78 -22.99
C VAL A 53 -3.71 -4.77 -23.23
N HIS A 54 -4.88 -4.26 -23.59
CA HIS A 54 -6.06 -5.05 -23.89
C HIS A 54 -6.63 -4.67 -25.27
N ALA A 55 -7.29 -5.62 -25.93
CA ALA A 55 -7.77 -5.46 -27.29
C ALA A 55 -8.94 -4.46 -27.41
N LEU A 56 -9.78 -4.37 -26.37
CA LEU A 56 -10.96 -3.50 -26.33
C LEU A 56 -10.88 -2.59 -25.11
N GLU A 57 -10.80 -1.26 -25.34
CA GLU A 57 -10.68 -0.27 -24.26
C GLU A 57 -11.73 -0.49 -23.16
N GLY A 58 -11.26 -0.56 -21.90
CA GLY A 58 -12.14 -0.78 -20.75
C GLY A 58 -12.51 -2.25 -20.49
N ARG A 59 -11.95 -3.20 -21.25
CA ARG A 59 -12.07 -4.64 -21.01
C ARG A 59 -10.69 -5.23 -20.76
N THR A 60 -10.29 -5.25 -19.50
CA THR A 60 -9.08 -5.98 -19.08
C THR A 60 -9.43 -7.45 -18.81
N ASP A 61 -8.53 -8.35 -19.19
CA ASP A 61 -8.62 -9.79 -18.92
C ASP A 61 -7.71 -10.19 -17.74
N ASP A 62 -7.29 -9.21 -16.92
CA ASP A 62 -6.46 -9.44 -15.74
C ASP A 62 -7.26 -10.09 -14.59
N ASN A 63 -6.78 -11.23 -14.12
CA ASN A 63 -7.26 -11.82 -12.87
C ASN A 63 -6.73 -11.03 -11.67
N TRP A 64 -7.60 -10.78 -10.68
CA TRP A 64 -7.19 -10.12 -9.44
C TRP A 64 -6.67 -11.13 -8.42
N PRO A 65 -5.43 -10.99 -7.91
CA PRO A 65 -4.92 -11.92 -6.91
C PRO A 65 -5.60 -11.67 -5.56
N VAL A 66 -6.07 -12.76 -4.94
CA VAL A 66 -6.52 -12.78 -3.54
C VAL A 66 -5.43 -13.32 -2.63
N LEU A 67 -4.64 -14.27 -3.13
CA LEU A 67 -3.47 -14.84 -2.46
C LEU A 67 -2.46 -15.23 -3.54
N ARG A 68 -1.17 -14.98 -3.28
CA ARG A 68 -0.09 -15.42 -4.18
C ARG A 68 1.15 -15.80 -3.39
N TYR A 69 2.05 -16.55 -4.02
CA TYR A 69 3.13 -17.22 -3.32
C TYR A 69 4.08 -16.29 -2.56
N ALA A 70 4.38 -15.09 -3.06
CA ALA A 70 5.22 -14.14 -2.33
C ALA A 70 4.58 -13.68 -0.99
N ASP A 71 3.25 -13.54 -0.93
CA ASP A 71 2.56 -13.25 0.32
C ASP A 71 2.73 -14.40 1.32
N VAL A 72 2.61 -15.65 0.86
CA VAL A 72 2.85 -16.85 1.69
C VAL A 72 4.28 -16.91 2.21
N LEU A 73 5.27 -16.61 1.37
CA LEU A 73 6.69 -16.55 1.78
C LEU A 73 6.91 -15.50 2.88
N LEU A 74 6.35 -14.30 2.70
CA LEU A 74 6.50 -13.21 3.67
C LEU A 74 5.73 -13.48 4.97
N MET A 75 4.55 -14.10 4.91
CA MET A 75 3.81 -14.55 6.10
C MET A 75 4.62 -15.61 6.88
N LEU A 76 5.25 -16.57 6.18
CA LEU A 76 6.08 -17.58 6.83
C LEU A 76 7.35 -16.97 7.45
N ALA A 77 7.99 -16.01 6.76
CA ALA A 77 9.12 -15.26 7.31
C ALA A 77 8.72 -14.53 8.62
N GLU A 78 7.55 -13.88 8.61
CA GLU A 78 7.03 -13.18 9.79
C GLU A 78 6.75 -14.13 10.94
N ALA A 79 6.03 -15.22 10.69
CA ALA A 79 5.71 -16.20 11.73
C ALA A 79 6.96 -16.80 12.38
N ILE A 80 7.98 -17.16 11.58
CA ILE A 80 9.24 -17.70 12.10
C ILE A 80 10.00 -16.64 12.90
N ASN A 81 10.05 -15.39 12.42
CA ASN A 81 10.69 -14.31 13.16
C ASN A 81 10.02 -14.11 14.53
N GLU A 82 8.70 -14.14 14.58
CA GLU A 82 7.95 -14.01 15.84
C GLU A 82 8.13 -15.20 16.77
N GLN A 83 8.33 -16.40 16.25
CA GLN A 83 8.54 -17.58 17.07
C GLN A 83 9.97 -17.69 17.61
N THR A 84 10.96 -17.55 16.73
CA THR A 84 12.36 -17.92 17.03
C THR A 84 13.39 -16.86 16.62
N GLY A 85 12.97 -15.76 16.00
CA GLY A 85 13.87 -14.78 15.39
C GLY A 85 14.27 -15.14 13.96
N PRO A 86 15.15 -14.35 13.34
CA PRO A 86 15.22 -14.27 11.87
C PRO A 86 16.02 -15.40 11.19
N GLY A 87 16.64 -16.31 11.96
CA GLY A 87 17.58 -17.32 11.47
C GLY A 87 17.16 -18.01 10.17
N SER A 88 16.16 -18.89 10.21
CA SER A 88 15.62 -19.54 9.00
C SER A 88 14.63 -18.65 8.23
N ALA A 89 14.19 -17.53 8.80
CA ALA A 89 13.26 -16.62 8.16
C ALA A 89 13.89 -15.86 6.98
N TYR A 90 15.21 -15.62 7.03
CA TYR A 90 15.96 -15.00 5.92
C TYR A 90 15.73 -15.72 4.59
N THR A 91 15.63 -17.05 4.60
CA THR A 91 15.42 -17.87 3.39
C THR A 91 14.18 -17.44 2.60
N TYR A 92 13.11 -17.00 3.27
CA TYR A 92 11.84 -16.70 2.60
C TYR A 92 11.76 -15.25 2.12
N ILE A 93 12.21 -14.29 2.93
CA ILE A 93 12.25 -12.89 2.48
C ILE A 93 13.27 -12.68 1.35
N ASN A 94 14.42 -13.39 1.40
CA ASN A 94 15.45 -13.24 0.38
C ASN A 94 15.02 -13.81 -0.97
N GLN A 95 14.18 -14.85 -1.01
CA GLN A 95 13.56 -15.29 -2.27
C GLN A 95 12.75 -14.17 -2.96
N VAL A 96 12.03 -13.36 -2.19
CA VAL A 96 11.24 -12.24 -2.74
C VAL A 96 12.16 -11.12 -3.22
N ARG A 97 13.19 -10.79 -2.43
CA ARG A 97 14.19 -9.74 -2.73
C ARG A 97 15.03 -10.07 -3.95
N GLU A 98 15.57 -11.28 -4.01
CA GLU A 98 16.40 -11.74 -5.13
C GLU A 98 15.62 -11.70 -6.46
N ARG A 99 14.34 -12.10 -6.43
CA ARG A 99 13.46 -11.98 -7.62
C ARG A 99 13.24 -10.53 -8.02
N ALA A 100 13.24 -9.60 -7.07
CA ALA A 100 13.11 -8.16 -7.32
C ALA A 100 14.43 -7.47 -7.73
N GLY A 101 15.52 -8.23 -7.91
CA GLY A 101 16.85 -7.69 -8.23
C GLY A 101 17.58 -7.07 -7.04
N LEU A 102 17.11 -7.31 -5.81
CA LEU A 102 17.68 -6.76 -4.59
C LEU A 102 18.60 -7.75 -3.88
N ASN A 103 19.57 -7.22 -3.13
CA ASN A 103 20.41 -8.03 -2.27
C ASN A 103 19.60 -8.62 -1.10
N GLY A 104 19.88 -9.87 -0.75
CA GLY A 104 19.33 -10.53 0.42
C GLY A 104 19.73 -9.84 1.74
N LEU A 105 18.86 -9.94 2.74
CA LEU A 105 19.08 -9.45 4.10
C LEU A 105 19.83 -10.49 4.94
N SER A 106 20.55 -10.02 5.96
CA SER A 106 21.18 -10.84 6.99
C SER A 106 21.49 -10.00 8.24
N GLY A 107 21.82 -10.66 9.36
CA GLY A 107 22.40 -10.00 10.55
C GLY A 107 21.50 -9.06 11.35
N LEU A 108 20.22 -8.94 11.02
CA LEU A 108 19.24 -8.15 11.75
C LEU A 108 18.81 -8.81 13.06
N THR A 109 18.45 -7.98 14.03
CA THR A 109 17.72 -8.40 15.23
C THR A 109 16.29 -8.80 14.87
N LYS A 110 15.59 -9.51 15.78
CA LYS A 110 14.16 -9.85 15.60
C LYS A 110 13.29 -8.61 15.31
N GLU A 111 13.55 -7.50 15.99
CA GLU A 111 12.80 -6.24 15.79
C GLU A 111 13.08 -5.61 14.42
N ASN A 112 14.36 -5.49 14.06
CA ASN A 112 14.76 -4.91 12.78
C ASN A 112 14.29 -5.79 11.62
N PHE A 113 14.31 -7.12 11.78
CA PHE A 113 13.81 -8.05 10.78
C PHE A 113 12.29 -7.99 10.64
N ARG A 114 11.53 -7.83 11.73
CA ARG A 114 10.08 -7.57 11.66
C ARG A 114 9.78 -6.30 10.85
N THR A 115 10.54 -5.24 11.12
CA THR A 115 10.41 -3.99 10.37
C THR A 115 10.73 -4.19 8.89
N ALA A 116 11.80 -4.93 8.57
CA ALA A 116 12.16 -5.28 7.20
C ALA A 116 11.07 -6.11 6.50
N ILE A 117 10.46 -7.09 7.16
CA ILE A 117 9.34 -7.86 6.58
C ILE A 117 8.15 -6.95 6.29
N ARG A 118 7.80 -6.05 7.21
CA ARG A 118 6.68 -5.10 7.02
C ARG A 118 6.94 -4.13 5.86
N HIS A 119 8.19 -3.72 5.66
CA HIS A 119 8.61 -2.92 4.51
C HIS A 119 8.54 -3.75 3.22
N GLU A 120 9.08 -4.97 3.21
CA GLU A 120 9.06 -5.86 2.05
C GLU A 120 7.63 -6.17 1.61
N ARG A 121 6.72 -6.46 2.54
CA ARG A 121 5.27 -6.62 2.25
C ARG A 121 4.68 -5.38 1.61
N ARG A 122 5.04 -4.18 2.08
CA ARG A 122 4.52 -2.91 1.56
C ARG A 122 4.87 -2.69 0.09
N VAL A 123 6.11 -2.98 -0.31
CA VAL A 123 6.56 -2.80 -1.71
C VAL A 123 6.17 -3.99 -2.59
N GLU A 124 6.24 -5.21 -2.07
CA GLU A 124 5.88 -6.42 -2.81
C GLU A 124 4.39 -6.46 -3.16
N LEU A 125 3.54 -6.22 -2.16
CA LEU A 125 2.07 -6.29 -2.26
C LEU A 125 1.45 -4.90 -2.49
N ALA A 126 2.26 -3.95 -2.96
CA ALA A 126 1.78 -2.61 -3.29
C ALA A 126 0.58 -2.70 -4.25
N PHE A 127 -0.51 -2.05 -3.86
CA PHE A 127 -1.78 -1.96 -4.59
C PHE A 127 -2.58 -3.28 -4.71
N GLU A 128 -2.35 -4.25 -3.82
CA GLU A 128 -3.07 -5.54 -3.79
C GLU A 128 -4.10 -5.67 -2.66
N ASN A 129 -4.38 -4.58 -1.92
CA ASN A 129 -5.31 -4.51 -0.77
C ASN A 129 -4.74 -5.02 0.57
N ASP A 130 -3.45 -5.36 0.65
CA ASP A 130 -2.85 -5.89 1.89
C ASP A 130 -2.53 -4.84 2.94
N ARG A 131 -2.05 -3.66 2.53
CA ARG A 131 -1.42 -2.70 3.46
C ARG A 131 -2.32 -2.31 4.63
N TRP A 132 -3.62 -2.13 4.40
CA TRP A 132 -4.56 -1.80 5.47
C TRP A 132 -4.64 -2.90 6.53
N PHE A 133 -4.73 -4.17 6.10
CA PHE A 133 -4.79 -5.31 7.01
C PHE A 133 -3.46 -5.54 7.72
N ASP A 134 -2.34 -5.31 7.03
CA ASP A 134 -1.01 -5.32 7.64
C ASP A 134 -0.89 -4.27 8.75
N LEU A 135 -1.38 -3.05 8.54
CA LEU A 135 -1.39 -2.03 9.59
C LEU A 135 -2.29 -2.43 10.77
N LYS A 136 -3.51 -2.91 10.49
CA LYS A 136 -4.48 -3.28 11.52
C LYS A 136 -4.01 -4.41 12.44
N ARG A 137 -3.29 -5.40 11.90
CA ARG A 137 -2.76 -6.51 12.70
C ARG A 137 -1.44 -6.14 13.41
N ALA A 138 -0.72 -5.14 12.90
CA ALA A 138 0.60 -4.75 13.38
C ALA A 138 0.57 -3.67 14.46
N TYR A 139 -0.50 -2.88 14.53
CA TYR A 139 -0.61 -1.68 15.34
C TYR A 139 -1.94 -1.62 16.09
N THR A 140 -1.91 -1.09 17.30
CA THR A 140 -3.10 -0.63 18.01
C THR A 140 -3.73 0.58 17.31
N SER A 141 -5.01 0.89 17.59
CA SER A 141 -5.66 2.08 17.00
C SER A 141 -4.92 3.39 17.33
N ALA A 142 -4.30 3.50 18.51
CA ALA A 142 -3.52 4.69 18.89
C ALA A 142 -2.22 4.83 18.08
N GLU A 143 -1.54 3.72 17.80
CA GLU A 143 -0.37 3.70 16.92
C GLU A 143 -0.75 4.00 15.47
N MET A 144 -1.90 3.49 15.00
CA MET A 144 -2.44 3.83 13.67
C MET A 144 -2.74 5.32 13.55
N VAL A 145 -3.35 5.95 14.56
CA VAL A 145 -3.55 7.41 14.63
C VAL A 145 -2.23 8.15 14.47
N THR A 146 -1.18 7.71 15.16
CA THR A 146 0.13 8.36 15.07
C THR A 146 0.72 8.21 13.66
N LEU A 147 0.72 6.99 13.12
CA LEU A 147 1.30 6.67 11.82
C LEU A 147 0.57 7.36 10.66
N LEU A 148 -0.76 7.28 10.62
CA LEU A 148 -1.57 7.79 9.51
C LEU A 148 -1.65 9.32 9.52
N ASN A 149 -1.73 9.96 10.70
CA ASN A 149 -1.68 11.42 10.78
C ASN A 149 -0.29 11.98 10.45
N ALA A 150 0.79 11.27 10.80
CA ALA A 150 2.14 11.64 10.36
C ALA A 150 2.25 11.58 8.83
N HIS A 151 1.73 10.51 8.22
CA HIS A 151 1.66 10.39 6.76
C HIS A 151 0.83 11.52 6.12
N GLY A 152 -0.37 11.78 6.64
CA GLY A 152 -1.22 12.88 6.18
C GLY A 152 -0.54 14.25 6.29
N THR A 153 0.22 14.48 7.37
CA THR A 153 0.99 15.72 7.55
C THR A 153 2.10 15.86 6.52
N ALA A 154 2.85 14.79 6.24
CA ALA A 154 3.87 14.80 5.19
C ALA A 154 3.26 15.04 3.81
N GLU A 155 2.11 14.42 3.52
CA GLU A 155 1.40 14.59 2.26
C GLU A 155 0.89 16.03 2.07
N ARG A 156 0.39 16.68 3.12
CA ARG A 156 0.02 18.11 3.05
C ARG A 156 1.22 19.02 2.79
N ALA A 157 2.39 18.67 3.33
CA ALA A 157 3.62 19.46 3.18
C ALA A 157 4.29 19.27 1.80
N SER A 158 4.19 18.07 1.22
CA SER A 158 4.74 17.74 -0.10
C SER A 158 3.74 16.87 -0.89
N PRO A 159 2.72 17.50 -1.51
CA PRO A 159 1.61 16.79 -2.12
C PRO A 159 2.04 15.95 -3.32
N SER A 160 1.52 14.73 -3.38
CA SER A 160 1.65 13.76 -4.47
C SER A 160 0.97 14.23 -5.75
N VAL A 161 -0.05 15.06 -5.62
CA VAL A 161 -0.77 15.68 -6.75
C VAL A 161 -1.04 17.14 -6.49
N SER A 162 -0.94 17.94 -7.56
CA SER A 162 -1.32 19.35 -7.51
C SER A 162 -2.82 19.50 -7.28
N ARG A 163 -3.20 20.36 -6.34
CA ARG A 163 -4.60 20.76 -6.09
C ARG A 163 -5.02 22.01 -6.85
N GLY A 164 -4.27 22.42 -7.87
CA GLY A 164 -4.61 23.60 -8.69
C GLY A 164 -4.68 24.90 -7.88
N GLY A 165 -3.83 25.05 -6.85
CA GLY A 165 -3.81 26.22 -5.97
C GLY A 165 -4.76 26.16 -4.78
N VAL A 166 -5.54 25.08 -4.61
CA VAL A 166 -6.37 24.88 -3.41
C VAL A 166 -5.50 24.39 -2.24
N PRO A 167 -5.43 25.14 -1.13
CA PRO A 167 -4.61 24.75 0.02
C PRO A 167 -5.22 23.56 0.78
N PHE A 168 -4.38 22.82 1.50
CA PHE A 168 -4.86 21.83 2.46
C PHE A 168 -5.40 22.47 3.72
N SER A 169 -6.50 21.91 4.24
CA SER A 169 -7.00 22.18 5.58
C SER A 169 -6.19 21.40 6.63
N GLY A 170 -6.16 21.89 7.87
CA GLY A 170 -5.64 21.13 9.01
C GLY A 170 -6.44 19.86 9.32
N THR A 171 -7.66 19.73 8.78
CA THR A 171 -8.51 18.53 8.89
C THR A 171 -8.33 17.54 7.74
N ASP A 172 -7.61 17.91 6.67
CA ASP A 172 -7.37 17.02 5.54
C ASP A 172 -6.43 15.89 5.97
N TYR A 173 -6.76 14.65 5.60
CA TYR A 173 -6.02 13.43 5.97
C TYR A 173 -5.87 13.23 7.48
N LYS A 174 -6.84 13.71 8.25
CA LYS A 174 -6.93 13.38 9.67
C LYS A 174 -7.49 11.97 9.82
N PHE A 175 -6.84 11.17 10.67
CA PHE A 175 -7.28 9.85 11.08
C PHE A 175 -7.54 9.81 12.58
N ASP A 176 -8.72 9.37 12.98
CA ASP A 176 -9.16 9.19 14.36
C ASP A 176 -9.30 7.70 14.71
N ALA A 177 -9.13 7.35 15.99
CA ALA A 177 -8.96 5.95 16.40
C ALA A 177 -10.13 5.01 16.03
N TYR A 178 -11.36 5.54 15.93
CA TYR A 178 -12.55 4.77 15.56
C TYR A 178 -12.55 4.37 14.07
N GLU A 179 -11.80 5.09 13.22
CA GLU A 179 -11.66 4.83 11.79
C GLU A 179 -10.83 3.58 11.47
N ALA A 180 -10.24 2.93 12.49
CA ALA A 180 -9.64 1.61 12.37
C ALA A 180 -10.68 0.51 12.04
N LEU A 181 -11.96 0.76 12.30
CA LEU A 181 -13.09 -0.08 11.88
C LEU A 181 -13.93 0.68 10.85
N TYR A 182 -14.59 -0.05 9.94
CA TYR A 182 -15.56 0.55 9.04
C TYR A 182 -16.91 0.75 9.75
N PRO A 183 -17.71 1.75 9.35
CA PRO A 183 -19.09 1.84 9.83
C PRO A 183 -19.90 0.65 9.32
N ILE A 184 -20.80 0.16 10.14
CA ILE A 184 -21.88 -0.72 9.70
C ILE A 184 -22.82 0.14 8.85
N PRO A 185 -23.24 -0.30 7.65
CA PRO A 185 -24.12 0.50 6.80
C PRO A 185 -25.46 0.81 7.51
N ASP A 186 -25.87 2.09 7.53
CA ASP A 186 -27.08 2.55 8.24
C ASP A 186 -28.34 1.76 7.87
N ARG A 187 -28.46 1.36 6.60
CA ARG A 187 -29.57 0.52 6.12
C ARG A 187 -29.68 -0.80 6.91
N GLN A 188 -28.55 -1.41 7.29
CA GLN A 188 -28.55 -2.65 8.07
C GLN A 188 -28.99 -2.40 9.52
N ILE A 189 -28.61 -1.27 10.10
CA ILE A 189 -29.03 -0.86 11.43
C ILE A 189 -30.54 -0.57 11.46
N PHE A 190 -31.07 0.13 10.44
CA PHE A 190 -32.51 0.39 10.33
C PHE A 190 -33.35 -0.88 10.16
N LEU A 191 -32.82 -1.89 9.47
CA LEU A 191 -33.53 -3.17 9.26
C LEU A 191 -33.46 -4.11 10.48
N ASN A 192 -32.44 -3.96 11.34
CA ASN A 192 -32.24 -4.78 12.51
C ASN A 192 -31.86 -3.92 13.72
N GLU A 193 -32.85 -3.56 14.53
CA GLU A 193 -32.68 -2.68 15.71
C GLU A 193 -31.72 -3.24 16.78
N ASN A 194 -31.43 -4.55 16.74
CA ASN A 194 -30.45 -5.19 17.61
C ASN A 194 -28.99 -4.99 17.14
N MET A 195 -28.78 -4.61 15.88
CA MET A 195 -27.45 -4.30 15.35
C MET A 195 -27.00 -2.93 15.84
N LYS A 196 -25.89 -2.89 16.56
CA LYS A 196 -25.30 -1.64 17.09
C LYS A 196 -24.10 -1.23 16.26
N GLN A 197 -23.96 0.08 16.04
CA GLN A 197 -22.85 0.66 15.30
C GLN A 197 -21.51 0.43 16.01
N ASN A 198 -20.42 0.41 15.25
CA ASN A 198 -19.07 0.46 15.79
C ASN A 198 -18.86 1.78 16.56
N PRO A 199 -18.25 1.77 17.76
CA PRO A 199 -18.10 2.98 18.57
C PRO A 199 -17.41 4.11 17.78
N GLY A 200 -18.04 5.30 17.77
CA GLY A 200 -17.51 6.51 17.11
C GLY A 200 -18.18 6.88 15.79
N TYR A 201 -18.96 5.96 15.20
CA TYR A 201 -19.82 6.21 14.04
C TYR A 201 -21.29 6.40 14.42
#